data_AF-A0A3D2SN55-F1
#
_entry.id   AF-A0A3D2SN55-F1
#
_cell.length_a   1.000
_cell.length_b   1.000
_cell.length_c   1.000
_cell.angle_alpha   90.00
_cell.angle_beta   90.00
_cell.angle_gamma   90.00
#
_symmetry.space_group_name_H-M   'P 1'
#
loop_
_entity.id
_entity.type
_entity.pdbx_description
1 polymer ?
#
loop_
_entity_poly.entity_id
_entity_poly.type
_entity_poly.pdbx_seq_one_letter_code
_entity_poly.pdbx_strand_id
1 'polypeptide(L)'
;MQLELDQDGHLLDYTIWNNQVAQQLASSLDLELTDWHFQVLHAVRQFYQQFGHSPATRPLIKYLMKTVDPEIDNAMLQQRFHTGLVA
;
A
#
# COMPACT_ATOMS: atom_id res chain seq x y z
N MET A 1 6.80 -6.28 -18.74
CA MET A 1 6.64 -4.81 -18.79
C MET A 1 7.70 -4.21 -17.90
N GLN A 2 8.39 -3.17 -18.36
CA GLN A 2 9.37 -2.46 -17.54
C GLN A 2 8.63 -1.31 -16.83
N LEU A 3 8.73 -1.26 -15.50
CA LEU A 3 8.13 -0.18 -14.71
C LEU A 3 9.14 0.96 -14.60
N GLU A 4 8.66 2.19 -14.80
CA GLU A 4 9.46 3.40 -14.59
C GLU A 4 9.26 3.86 -13.14
N LEU A 5 10.32 3.76 -12.35
CA LEU A 5 10.33 4.06 -10.92
C LEU A 5 11.28 5.22 -10.62
N ASP A 6 11.00 5.96 -9.55
CA ASP A 6 11.97 6.88 -8.99
C ASP A 6 13.06 6.15 -8.18
N GLN A 7 13.97 6.93 -7.58
CA GLN A 7 15.09 6.43 -6.78
C GLN A 7 14.67 5.65 -5.52
N ASP A 8 13.44 5.88 -5.04
CA ASP A 8 12.87 5.26 -3.84
C ASP A 8 12.01 4.03 -4.20
N GLY A 9 11.86 3.73 -5.50
CA GLY A 9 11.10 2.58 -6.00
C GLY A 9 9.61 2.87 -6.22
N HIS A 10 9.21 4.14 -6.27
CA HIS A 10 7.82 4.54 -6.45
C HIS A 10 7.50 4.70 -7.94
N LEU A 11 6.28 4.38 -8.35
CA LEU A 11 5.83 4.57 -9.74
C LEU A 11 5.91 6.05 -10.13
N LEU A 12 6.62 6.35 -11.22
CA LEU A 12 6.64 7.71 -11.79
C LEU A 12 5.25 8.12 -12.32
N ASP A 13 4.54 7.17 -12.94
CA ASP A 13 3.13 7.34 -13.31
C ASP A 13 2.24 6.45 -12.41
N TYR A 14 1.62 7.06 -11.40
CA TYR A 14 0.73 6.35 -10.47
C TYR A 14 -0.58 5.86 -11.11
N THR A 15 -0.91 6.31 -12.32
CA THR A 15 -2.16 5.96 -13.02
C THR A 15 -2.09 4.58 -13.68
N ILE A 16 -0.88 4.07 -13.97
CA ILE A 16 -0.70 2.71 -14.52
C ILE A 16 -0.91 1.61 -13.48
N TRP A 17 -1.04 1.99 -12.21
CA TRP A 17 -1.18 1.05 -11.12
C TRP A 17 -2.40 0.12 -11.31
N ASN A 18 -2.16 -1.16 -11.10
CA ASN A 18 -3.16 -2.22 -11.03
C ASN A 18 -2.59 -3.37 -10.19
N ASN A 19 -3.37 -4.41 -9.94
CA ASN A 19 -2.95 -5.52 -9.07
C ASN A 19 -1.69 -6.25 -9.60
N GLN A 20 -1.52 -6.36 -10.91
CA GLN A 20 -0.33 -6.96 -11.51
C GLN A 20 0.91 -6.09 -11.29
N VAL A 21 0.79 -4.77 -11.46
CA VAL A 21 1.88 -3.82 -11.19
C VAL A 21 2.25 -3.83 -9.71
N ALA A 22 1.26 -3.83 -8.81
CA ALA A 22 1.48 -3.93 -7.38
C ALA A 22 2.22 -5.22 -7.01
N GLN A 23 1.82 -6.37 -7.58
CA GLN A 23 2.50 -7.64 -7.36
C GLN A 23 3.93 -7.61 -7.91
N GLN A 24 4.15 -7.02 -9.08
CA GLN A 24 5.49 -6.90 -9.65
C GLN A 24 6.43 -6.06 -8.75
N LEU A 25 5.92 -4.97 -8.16
CA LEU A 25 6.67 -4.18 -7.18
C LEU A 25 6.95 -4.99 -5.91
N ALA A 26 5.94 -5.66 -5.35
CA ALA A 26 6.08 -6.47 -4.15
C ALA A 26 7.09 -7.63 -4.35
N SER A 27 7.10 -8.25 -5.53
CA SER A 27 8.07 -9.30 -5.86
C SER A 27 9.52 -8.80 -5.87
N SER A 28 9.79 -7.52 -6.14
CA SER A 28 11.13 -6.94 -5.99
C SER A 28 11.57 -6.76 -4.53
N LEU A 29 10.63 -6.89 -3.59
CA LEU A 29 10.84 -6.80 -2.14
C LEU A 29 10.67 -8.17 -1.45
N ASP A 30 10.71 -9.26 -2.20
CA ASP A 30 10.46 -10.63 -1.73
C ASP A 30 9.12 -10.76 -0.98
N LEU A 31 8.10 -10.01 -1.42
CA LEU A 31 6.75 -10.00 -0.85
C LEU A 31 5.71 -10.53 -1.85
N GLU A 32 4.91 -11.50 -1.41
CA GLU A 32 3.73 -11.97 -2.14
C GLU A 32 2.48 -11.27 -1.63
N LEU A 33 1.75 -10.59 -2.53
CA LEU A 33 0.50 -9.91 -2.16
C LEU A 33 -0.65 -10.91 -2.20
N THR A 34 -1.14 -11.27 -1.03
CA THR A 34 -2.41 -11.98 -0.87
C THR A 34 -3.61 -11.03 -0.99
N ASP A 35 -4.82 -11.59 -1.01
CA ASP A 35 -6.08 -10.83 -1.04
C ASP A 35 -6.16 -9.74 0.04
N TRP A 36 -5.66 -10.03 1.24
CA TRP A 36 -5.63 -9.06 2.33
C TRP A 36 -4.73 -7.85 2.01
N HIS A 37 -3.57 -8.07 1.38
CA HIS A 37 -2.69 -6.98 0.96
C HIS A 37 -3.37 -6.10 -0.09
N PHE A 38 -4.08 -6.72 -1.04
CA PHE A 38 -4.84 -5.96 -2.04
C PHE A 38 -5.95 -5.13 -1.42
N GLN A 39 -6.68 -5.66 -0.42
CA GLN A 39 -7.68 -4.86 0.31
C GLN A 39 -7.06 -3.62 0.96
N VAL A 40 -5.90 -3.77 1.62
CA VAL A 40 -5.18 -2.64 2.21
C VAL A 40 -4.71 -1.65 1.15
N LEU A 41 -4.09 -2.11 0.05
CA LEU A 41 -3.62 -1.24 -1.03
C LEU A 41 -4.77 -0.47 -1.71
N HIS A 42 -5.90 -1.13 -1.95
CA HIS A 42 -7.10 -0.48 -2.48
C HIS A 42 -7.63 0.58 -1.52
N ALA A 43 -7.66 0.30 -0.21
CA ALA A 43 -8.07 1.26 0.80
C ALA A 43 -7.13 2.49 0.85
N VAL A 44 -5.81 2.30 0.77
CA VAL A 44 -4.83 3.40 0.67
C VAL A 44 -5.10 4.27 -0.56
N ARG A 45 -5.37 3.65 -1.72
CA ARG A 45 -5.70 4.40 -2.94
C ARG A 45 -7.01 5.15 -2.83
N GLN A 46 -8.03 4.54 -2.21
CA GLN A 46 -9.30 5.20 -1.94
C GLN A 46 -9.11 6.41 -1.01
N PHE A 47 -8.27 6.30 0.02
CA PHE A 47 -7.89 7.43 0.85
C PHE A 47 -7.30 8.56 -0.01
N TYR A 48 -6.31 8.26 -0.85
CA TYR A 48 -5.70 9.29 -1.72
C TYR A 48 -6.73 9.94 -2.64
N GLN A 49 -7.61 9.16 -3.26
CA GLN A 49 -8.69 9.67 -4.12
C GLN A 49 -9.66 10.58 -3.35
N GLN A 50 -9.95 10.26 -2.08
CA GLN A 50 -10.87 11.02 -1.25
C GLN A 50 -10.26 12.31 -0.70
N PHE A 51 -8.98 12.29 -0.31
CA PHE A 51 -8.34 13.38 0.43
C PHE A 51 -7.28 14.14 -0.37
N GLY A 52 -6.91 13.67 -1.56
CA GLY A 52 -5.94 14.30 -2.46
C GLY A 52 -4.48 14.22 -1.99
N HIS A 53 -4.18 13.41 -0.98
CA HIS A 53 -2.83 13.24 -0.43
C HIS A 53 -2.66 11.86 0.22
N SER A 54 -1.41 11.42 0.35
CA SER A 54 -1.08 10.16 1.03
C SER A 54 -1.30 10.28 2.54
N PRO A 55 -1.87 9.26 3.19
CA PRO A 55 -2.11 9.31 4.63
C PRO A 55 -0.80 9.18 5.41
N ALA A 56 -0.66 9.95 6.50
CA ALA A 56 0.32 9.62 7.54
C ALA A 56 -0.08 8.32 8.29
N THR A 57 0.85 7.70 9.02
CA THR A 57 0.64 6.39 9.69
C THR A 57 -0.62 6.31 10.55
N ARG A 58 -0.87 7.30 11.43
CA ARG A 58 -2.05 7.28 12.33
C ARG A 58 -3.38 7.43 11.58
N PRO A 59 -3.54 8.41 10.65
CA PRO A 59 -4.69 8.46 9.75
C PRO A 59 -4.90 7.18 8.94
N LEU A 60 -3.81 6.60 8.41
CA LEU A 60 -3.87 5.36 7.64
C LEU A 60 -4.47 4.22 8.47
N ILE A 61 -3.91 3.94 9.64
CA ILE A 61 -4.40 2.86 10.52
C ILE A 61 -5.88 3.09 10.86
N LYS A 62 -6.26 4.31 11.26
CA LYS A 62 -7.66 4.64 11.56
C LYS A 62 -8.59 4.44 10.36
N TYR A 63 -8.12 4.67 9.15
CA TYR A 63 -8.89 4.46 7.93
C TYR A 63 -9.04 2.96 7.66
N LEU A 64 -7.95 2.20 7.69
CA LEU A 64 -7.95 0.75 7.49
C LEU A 64 -8.80 0.00 8.51
N MET A 65 -8.78 0.41 9.79
CA MET A 65 -9.66 -0.12 10.84
C MET A 65 -11.16 0.03 10.50
N LYS A 66 -11.52 1.06 9.73
CA LYS A 66 -12.91 1.34 9.36
C LYS A 66 -13.33 0.68 8.05
N THR A 67 -12.39 0.47 7.13
CA THR A 67 -12.71 0.06 5.75
C THR A 67 -12.28 -1.36 5.40
N VAL A 68 -11.31 -1.93 6.13
CA VAL A 68 -10.76 -3.26 5.85
C VAL A 68 -11.05 -4.20 7.02
N ASP A 69 -10.46 -3.93 8.19
CA ASP A 69 -10.58 -4.80 9.35
C ASP A 69 -10.28 -4.01 10.64
N PRO A 70 -11.18 -4.01 11.64
CA PRO A 70 -11.00 -3.28 12.90
C PRO A 70 -9.79 -3.72 13.74
N GLU A 71 -9.22 -4.89 13.48
CA GLU A 71 -8.04 -5.41 14.18
C GLU A 71 -6.71 -4.93 13.57
N ILE A 72 -6.74 -4.16 12.47
CA ILE A 72 -5.51 -3.63 11.86
C ILE A 72 -4.82 -2.64 12.79
N ASP A 73 -3.55 -2.93 13.08
CA ASP A 73 -2.64 -2.05 13.79
C ASP A 73 -1.29 -1.90 13.05
N ASN A 74 -0.40 -1.10 13.63
CA ASN A 74 0.91 -0.87 13.03
C ASN A 74 1.77 -2.14 12.98
N ALA A 75 1.73 -2.98 14.03
CA ALA A 75 2.56 -4.18 14.12
C ALA A 75 2.16 -5.21 13.06
N MET A 76 0.84 -5.40 12.87
CA MET A 76 0.29 -6.25 11.83
C MET A 76 0.72 -5.78 10.43
N LEU A 77 0.62 -4.47 10.14
CA LEU A 77 1.03 -3.92 8.85
C LEU A 77 2.52 -4.13 8.60
N GLN A 78 3.36 -3.87 9.59
CA GLN A 78 4.82 -4.07 9.49
C GLN A 78 5.18 -5.54 9.25
N GLN A 79 4.54 -6.45 9.99
CA GLN A 79 4.74 -7.88 9.82
C GLN A 79 4.31 -8.37 8.44
N ARG A 80 3.15 -7.91 7.96
CA ARG A 80 2.55 -8.40 6.70
C ARG A 80 3.24 -7.86 5.47
N PHE A 81 3.59 -6.57 5.45
CA PHE A 81 4.24 -5.95 4.29
C PHE A 81 5.77 -5.97 4.35
N HIS A 82 6.38 -6.49 5.43
CA HIS A 82 7.82 -6.41 5.69
C HIS A 82 8.38 -4.98 5.63
N THR A 83 7.55 -3.97 5.91
CA THR A 83 7.98 -2.56 5.90
C THR A 83 8.07 -2.05 7.33
N GLY A 84 9.03 -1.17 7.59
CA GLY A 84 8.85 -0.20 8.65
C GLY A 84 8.03 0.94 8.06
N LEU A 85 6.71 0.97 8.25
CA LEU A 85 5.89 2.13 7.90
C LEU A 85 6.45 3.38 8.61
N VAL A 86 7.34 4.10 7.94
CA VAL A 86 7.72 5.47 8.28
C VAL A 86 6.97 6.37 7.31
N ALA A 87 6.09 7.19 7.88
CA ALA A 87 5.31 8.20 7.18
C ALA A 87 6.19 9.13 6.33
#